data_AF-A0A7E4ZUA6-F1
#
_entry.id   AF-A0A7E4ZUA6-F1
#
_cell.length_a   1.000
_cell.length_b   1.000
_cell.length_c   1.000
_cell.angle_alpha   90.00
_cell.angle_beta   90.00
_cell.angle_gamma   90.00
#
_symmetry.space_group_name_H-M   'P 1'
#
loop_
_entity.id
_entity.type
_entity.pdbx_description
1 polymer ?
#
loop_
_entity_poly.entity_id
_entity_poly.type
_entity_poly.pdbx_seq_one_letter_code
_entity_poly.pdbx_strand_id
1 'polypeptide(L)'
;MHKIKYLTIAGVVINLCIGGLYYVNSYQYTQLDSNQTESIVPSDDDDPSANVTLNNYTNVLPDEKFVTLNFWHFAGLGNQFWRIASLYGIAKQINRTPYFNSELPTLTESYEYYAKYFPNIIPSEIIKFIPGSTINETTRAFANGSRQYEDPKHLTNETVQYLRLSSSYVQGYKFFDEYKPFLKNVFQCAPNVVQHTREVAEKANWNLTQHNFCVNTRRGDFVSIPHYRHSSKYFSNPATEFVLDILQQKTSSHVNVIYSSDDAAFTKGLYNESRNGTTFIDSSDLKFNKYESLCFLIHNCDSVLLTATGTTFGWWFAYLKEKPGDIYYDGVLANAKLDWILDDYVPPWWHRVCVESGVPKLVGFKKCQGNSAYPYKDYTS
;
A
#
# COMPACT_ATOMS: atom_id res chain seq x y z
N MET A 1 -0.49 11.11 -63.31
CA MET A 1 -1.15 9.82 -63.62
C MET A 1 -0.60 8.76 -62.68
N HIS A 2 -1.49 7.91 -62.18
CA HIS A 2 -1.21 6.85 -61.21
C HIS A 2 -0.32 5.71 -61.72
N LYS A 3 0.27 5.01 -60.73
CA LYS A 3 0.87 3.65 -60.69
C LYS A 3 2.29 3.49 -61.24
N ILE A 4 3.18 2.97 -60.38
CA ILE A 4 4.00 1.79 -60.70
C ILE A 4 4.08 0.91 -59.43
N LYS A 5 3.66 -0.36 -59.55
CA LYS A 5 4.06 -1.50 -58.71
C LYS A 5 5.17 -2.23 -59.47
N TYR A 6 6.24 -2.68 -58.81
CA TYR A 6 6.93 -3.93 -59.16
C TYR A 6 7.61 -4.54 -57.91
N LEU A 7 7.34 -5.83 -57.71
CA LEU A 7 8.18 -6.83 -57.04
C LEU A 7 9.33 -7.19 -58.02
N THR A 8 10.55 -7.60 -57.65
CA THR A 8 10.92 -9.01 -57.34
C THR A 8 12.44 -9.12 -57.01
N ILE A 9 12.75 -9.78 -55.88
CA ILE A 9 13.82 -10.76 -55.50
C ILE A 9 15.21 -10.78 -56.21
N ALA A 10 16.31 -10.74 -55.43
CA ALA A 10 17.39 -11.77 -55.31
C ALA A 10 18.67 -11.22 -54.64
N GLY A 11 19.33 -12.01 -53.76
CA GLY A 11 20.74 -11.79 -53.37
C GLY A 11 21.12 -12.19 -51.93
N VAL A 12 21.91 -13.25 -51.80
CA VAL A 12 22.46 -13.89 -50.58
C VAL A 12 23.71 -13.16 -50.05
N VAL A 13 24.02 -13.24 -48.74
CA VAL A 13 25.32 -13.66 -48.14
C VAL A 13 25.33 -13.43 -46.61
N ILE A 14 25.80 -14.47 -45.90
CA ILE A 14 26.05 -14.59 -44.45
C ILE A 14 27.48 -14.09 -44.13
N ASN A 15 27.68 -13.43 -42.98
CA ASN A 15 28.84 -13.58 -42.06
C ASN A 15 28.63 -12.69 -40.83
N LEU A 16 28.48 -13.27 -39.62
CA LEU A 16 29.50 -13.62 -38.61
C LEU A 16 29.89 -12.46 -37.67
N CYS A 17 29.95 -12.82 -36.38
CA CYS A 17 30.10 -12.00 -35.17
C CYS A 17 31.21 -10.94 -35.17
N ILE A 18 31.08 -9.91 -34.31
CA ILE A 18 32.02 -9.50 -33.24
C ILE A 18 31.36 -8.33 -32.45
N GLY A 19 31.59 -8.30 -31.13
CA GLY A 19 30.87 -7.49 -30.15
C GLY A 19 31.10 -5.97 -30.18
N GLY A 20 30.35 -5.28 -29.32
CA GLY A 20 30.54 -3.86 -29.06
C GLY A 20 29.32 -3.20 -28.41
N LEU A 21 29.46 -2.91 -27.11
CA LEU A 21 28.94 -1.72 -26.43
C LEU A 21 27.39 -1.57 -26.36
N TYR A 22 26.83 -1.96 -25.21
CA TYR A 22 25.57 -1.40 -24.74
C TYR A 22 25.76 0.09 -24.46
N TYR A 23 25.21 0.92 -25.34
CA TYR A 23 25.00 2.34 -25.11
C TYR A 23 24.02 2.50 -23.94
N VAL A 24 24.52 3.11 -22.86
CA VAL A 24 23.69 3.70 -21.80
C VAL A 24 23.05 4.94 -22.42
N ASN A 25 21.79 4.86 -22.83
CA ASN A 25 21.02 6.05 -23.16
C ASN A 25 20.71 6.82 -21.88
N SER A 26 21.50 7.87 -21.65
CA SER A 26 21.14 8.98 -20.78
C SER A 26 19.84 9.60 -21.27
N TYR A 27 18.74 9.41 -20.53
CA TYR A 27 17.55 10.22 -20.72
C TYR A 27 17.86 11.65 -20.26
N GLN A 28 18.17 12.52 -21.22
CA GLN A 28 18.03 13.96 -21.03
C GLN A 28 16.53 14.27 -20.99
N TYR A 29 16.02 14.69 -19.83
CA TYR A 29 14.71 15.32 -19.74
C TYR A 29 14.82 16.74 -20.30
N THR A 30 14.34 16.91 -21.52
CA THR A 30 13.92 18.22 -22.04
C THR A 30 12.81 18.77 -21.16
N GLN A 31 13.00 20.00 -20.68
CA GLN A 31 11.96 20.79 -20.02
C GLN A 31 10.70 20.78 -20.89
N LEU A 32 9.62 20.20 -20.36
CA LEU A 32 8.28 20.36 -20.91
C LEU A 32 7.68 21.60 -20.25
N ASP A 33 7.24 22.51 -21.12
CA ASP A 33 6.63 23.78 -20.80
C ASP A 33 5.53 23.64 -19.75
N SER A 34 5.68 24.46 -18.70
CA SER A 34 4.67 24.76 -17.71
C SER A 34 3.52 25.51 -18.38
N ASN A 35 2.50 24.80 -18.86
CA ASN A 35 1.12 25.29 -18.93
C ASN A 35 0.22 24.14 -19.40
N GLN A 36 -0.83 23.85 -18.60
CA GLN A 36 -1.86 22.83 -18.77
C GLN A 36 -1.56 21.44 -18.20
N THR A 37 -1.54 21.36 -16.87
CA THR A 37 -2.13 20.21 -16.16
C THR A 37 -3.15 20.77 -15.18
N GLU A 38 -4.43 20.68 -15.54
CA GLU A 38 -5.52 20.87 -14.59
C GLU A 38 -5.40 19.80 -13.50
N SER A 39 -4.98 20.28 -12.34
CA SER A 39 -4.94 19.57 -11.07
C SER A 39 -6.38 19.26 -10.66
N ILE A 40 -6.80 18.00 -10.77
CA ILE A 40 -7.96 17.50 -10.03
C ILE A 40 -7.42 16.92 -8.73
N VAL A 41 -7.17 17.83 -7.78
CA VAL A 41 -7.01 17.51 -6.36
C VAL A 41 -8.41 17.55 -5.76
N PRO A 42 -8.91 16.47 -5.14
CA PRO A 42 -10.08 16.58 -4.30
C PRO A 42 -9.75 17.52 -3.14
N SER A 43 -10.46 18.65 -3.06
CA SER A 43 -10.40 19.58 -1.94
C SER A 43 -11.05 18.95 -0.72
N ASP A 44 -10.24 18.31 0.13
CA ASP A 44 -10.62 18.01 1.50
C ASP A 44 -10.40 19.29 2.33
N ASP A 45 -11.43 20.14 2.36
CA ASP A 45 -11.51 21.29 3.28
C ASP A 45 -11.72 20.77 4.71
N ASP A 46 -10.62 20.56 5.42
CA ASP A 46 -10.56 20.58 6.90
C ASP A 46 -9.09 20.73 7.29
N ASP A 47 -8.56 21.94 7.08
CA ASP A 47 -7.23 22.39 7.50
C ASP A 47 -7.19 22.58 9.02
N PRO A 48 -6.44 21.76 9.79
CA PRO A 48 -6.11 22.11 11.14
C PRO A 48 -4.81 22.92 11.13
N SER A 49 -4.93 24.25 11.17
CA SER A 49 -3.84 25.15 11.50
C SER A 49 -3.37 24.90 12.95
N ALA A 50 -2.54 23.89 13.15
CA ALA A 50 -1.85 23.62 14.39
C ALA A 50 -0.36 23.69 14.10
N ASN A 51 0.28 24.80 14.49
CA ASN A 51 1.73 24.98 14.44
C ASN A 51 2.41 23.90 15.31
N VAL A 52 2.62 22.70 14.78
CA VAL A 52 3.51 21.72 15.38
C VAL A 52 4.92 22.21 15.11
N THR A 53 5.50 22.88 16.11
CA THR A 53 6.90 23.29 16.02
C THR A 53 7.76 22.02 16.11
N LEU A 54 8.22 21.54 14.96
CA LEU A 54 9.25 20.50 14.81
C LEU A 54 10.61 21.04 15.31
N ASN A 55 10.68 21.42 16.58
CA ASN A 55 11.88 21.96 17.22
C ASN A 55 12.81 20.86 17.78
N ASN A 56 12.57 19.59 17.41
CA ASN A 56 13.43 18.47 17.81
C ASN A 56 14.61 18.30 16.85
N TYR A 57 15.37 19.38 16.62
CA TYR A 57 16.69 19.27 16.01
C TYR A 57 17.56 18.46 16.97
N THR A 58 17.96 17.28 16.53
CA THR A 58 18.81 16.41 17.34
C THR A 58 20.26 16.77 17.11
N ASN A 59 21.04 16.92 18.19
CA ASN A 59 22.49 17.04 18.09
C ASN A 59 23.03 15.76 17.42
N VAL A 60 23.57 15.91 16.21
CA VAL A 60 24.18 14.82 15.46
C VAL A 60 25.57 14.54 16.03
N LEU A 61 25.78 13.32 16.52
CA LEU A 61 27.12 12.89 16.95
C LEU A 61 27.97 12.59 15.70
N PRO A 62 29.29 12.92 15.69
CA PRO A 62 30.15 12.73 14.52
C PRO A 62 30.20 11.28 14.00
N ASP A 63 30.07 10.30 14.89
CA ASP A 63 30.17 8.88 14.56
C ASP A 63 28.82 8.23 14.23
N GLU A 64 27.71 8.96 14.38
CA GLU A 64 26.39 8.43 14.07
C GLU A 64 26.20 8.34 12.55
N LYS A 65 25.80 7.16 12.08
CA LYS A 65 25.53 6.88 10.67
C LYS A 65 24.04 6.84 10.42
N PHE A 66 23.64 7.43 9.31
CA PHE A 66 22.26 7.68 8.96
C PHE A 66 21.87 6.98 7.66
N VAL A 67 20.59 6.66 7.52
CA VAL A 67 20.00 6.16 6.27
C VAL A 67 18.63 6.78 6.01
N THR A 68 18.33 7.04 4.74
CA THR A 68 17.02 7.50 4.29
C THR A 68 16.62 6.85 2.97
N LEU A 69 15.35 7.01 2.58
CA LEU A 69 14.79 6.59 1.29
C LEU A 69 14.48 7.80 0.43
N ASN A 70 14.29 7.59 -0.87
CA ASN A 70 13.62 8.56 -1.72
C ASN A 70 12.16 8.75 -1.27
N PHE A 71 11.89 9.83 -0.55
CA PHE A 71 10.55 10.24 -0.16
C PHE A 71 9.89 11.05 -1.28
N TRP A 72 8.84 10.49 -1.88
CA TRP A 72 7.97 11.19 -2.83
C TRP A 72 6.65 11.52 -2.16
N HIS A 73 6.37 12.79 -1.92
CA HIS A 73 5.35 13.22 -0.97
C HIS A 73 3.90 13.04 -1.45
N PHE A 74 3.67 12.85 -2.76
CA PHE A 74 2.32 12.74 -3.35
C PHE A 74 1.67 11.34 -3.22
N ALA A 75 2.09 10.54 -2.25
CA ALA A 75 1.62 9.17 -2.11
C ALA A 75 0.61 9.03 -0.96
N GLY A 76 -0.44 8.22 -1.17
CA GLY A 76 -1.46 7.96 -0.16
C GLY A 76 -0.91 7.36 1.14
N LEU A 77 -1.70 7.43 2.22
CA LEU A 77 -1.33 7.06 3.59
C LEU A 77 -0.60 5.71 3.70
N GLY A 78 -1.13 4.65 3.08
CA GLY A 78 -0.51 3.33 3.13
C GLY A 78 0.88 3.26 2.49
N ASN A 79 1.16 4.07 1.46
CA ASN A 79 2.49 4.15 0.87
C ASN A 79 3.49 4.84 1.82
N GLN A 80 3.03 5.76 2.65
CA GLN A 80 3.88 6.43 3.62
C GLN A 80 4.22 5.49 4.79
N PHE A 81 3.25 4.70 5.27
CA PHE A 81 3.50 3.68 6.30
C PHE A 81 4.53 2.65 5.82
N TRP A 82 4.45 2.23 4.55
CA TRP A 82 5.48 1.38 3.92
C TRP A 82 6.88 1.98 4.03
N ARG A 83 7.03 3.26 3.72
CA ARG A 83 8.34 3.90 3.78
C ARG A 83 8.85 4.06 5.20
N ILE A 84 8.00 4.44 6.14
CA ILE A 84 8.38 4.59 7.56
C ILE A 84 8.83 3.23 8.11
N ALA A 85 8.01 2.20 7.93
CA ALA A 85 8.28 0.87 8.44
C ALA A 85 9.51 0.23 7.78
N SER A 86 9.61 0.28 6.45
CA SER A 86 10.75 -0.28 5.72
C SER A 86 12.03 0.50 6.00
N LEU A 87 11.99 1.83 6.08
CA LEU A 87 13.17 2.61 6.47
C LEU A 87 13.66 2.21 7.86
N TYR A 88 12.74 2.10 8.84
CA TYR A 88 13.09 1.68 10.18
C TYR A 88 13.76 0.30 10.17
N GLY A 89 13.13 -0.69 9.54
CA GLY A 89 13.64 -2.06 9.51
C GLY A 89 14.96 -2.19 8.75
N ILE A 90 15.11 -1.52 7.61
CA ILE A 90 16.38 -1.42 6.87
C ILE A 90 17.47 -0.82 7.77
N ALA A 91 17.18 0.31 8.43
CA ALA A 91 18.13 1.02 9.27
C ALA A 91 18.63 0.15 10.43
N LYS A 92 17.73 -0.61 11.08
CA LYS A 92 18.12 -1.57 12.12
C LYS A 92 19.03 -2.68 11.60
N GLN A 93 18.73 -3.24 10.42
CA GLN A 93 19.52 -4.33 9.83
C GLN A 93 20.96 -3.92 9.46
N ILE A 94 21.19 -2.64 9.15
CA ILE A 94 22.50 -2.11 8.76
C ILE A 94 23.14 -1.23 9.85
N ASN A 95 22.59 -1.25 11.06
CA ASN A 95 23.05 -0.47 12.23
C ASN A 95 23.21 1.03 11.94
N ARG A 96 22.16 1.63 11.37
CA ARG A 96 22.08 3.08 11.08
C ARG A 96 20.84 3.69 11.73
N THR A 97 20.86 5.00 11.89
CA THR A 97 19.72 5.79 12.35
C THR A 97 18.88 6.25 11.15
N PRO A 98 17.59 5.93 11.10
CA PRO A 98 16.70 6.46 10.07
C PRO A 98 16.52 7.97 10.24
N TYR A 99 16.54 8.72 9.13
CA TYR A 99 16.33 10.17 9.17
C TYR A 99 15.48 10.68 8.00
N PHE A 100 14.87 11.84 8.21
CA PHE A 100 14.34 12.71 7.17
C PHE A 100 14.99 14.08 7.19
N ASN A 101 15.05 14.69 6.01
CA ASN A 101 15.40 16.08 5.86
C ASN A 101 14.24 16.96 6.35
N SER A 102 14.49 17.74 7.40
CA SER A 102 13.48 18.61 8.04
C SER A 102 13.09 19.84 7.21
N GLU A 103 13.88 20.18 6.19
CA GLU A 103 13.66 21.35 5.35
C GLU A 103 12.73 21.05 4.16
N LEU A 104 12.22 19.82 4.05
CA LEU A 104 11.26 19.42 3.01
C LEU A 104 9.81 19.78 3.45
N PRO A 105 9.18 20.82 2.89
CA PRO A 105 7.92 21.39 3.43
C PRO A 105 6.76 20.40 3.48
N THR A 106 6.71 19.47 2.52
CA THR A 106 5.65 18.47 2.36
C THR A 106 5.75 17.31 3.36
N LEU A 107 6.89 17.13 4.02
CA LEU A 107 7.00 16.23 5.17
C LEU A 107 6.28 16.84 6.37
N THR A 108 6.48 18.13 6.64
CA THR A 108 5.88 18.86 7.77
C THR A 108 4.35 18.72 7.81
N GLU A 109 3.69 18.89 6.67
CA GLU A 109 2.23 18.76 6.57
C GLU A 109 1.76 17.33 6.86
N SER A 110 2.45 16.31 6.33
CA SER A 110 2.16 14.90 6.64
C SER A 110 2.36 14.60 8.13
N TYR A 111 3.30 15.29 8.78
CA TYR A 111 3.61 15.12 10.19
C TYR A 111 2.57 15.68 11.14
N GLU A 112 1.92 16.78 10.80
CA GLU A 112 0.81 17.30 11.60
C GLU A 112 -0.34 16.30 11.63
N TYR A 113 -0.65 15.67 10.49
CA TYR A 113 -1.60 14.57 10.42
C TYR A 113 -1.13 13.34 11.21
N TYR A 114 0.15 12.97 11.14
CA TYR A 114 0.68 11.86 11.96
C TYR A 114 0.62 12.18 13.44
N ALA A 115 0.97 13.39 13.88
CA ALA A 115 0.87 13.79 15.27
C ALA A 115 -0.59 13.73 15.78
N LYS A 116 -1.55 14.11 14.92
CA LYS A 116 -2.98 14.07 15.22
C LYS A 116 -3.54 12.64 15.32
N TYR A 117 -3.20 11.76 14.37
CA TYR A 117 -3.83 10.45 14.23
C TYR A 117 -2.98 9.27 14.72
N PHE A 118 -1.66 9.37 14.67
CA PHE A 118 -0.66 8.34 15.03
C PHE A 118 0.52 8.95 15.81
N PRO A 119 0.27 9.46 17.03
CA PRO A 119 1.23 10.30 17.76
C PRO A 119 2.58 9.62 18.02
N ASN A 120 2.60 8.28 18.04
CA ASN A 120 3.80 7.47 18.26
C ASN A 120 4.73 7.36 17.04
N ILE A 121 4.40 7.98 15.90
CA ILE A 121 5.31 8.14 14.75
C ILE A 121 6.35 9.25 15.03
N ILE A 122 5.97 10.27 15.80
CA ILE A 122 6.75 11.49 16.04
C ILE A 122 7.99 11.33 16.96
N PRO A 123 8.06 10.37 17.90
CA PRO A 123 9.25 10.18 18.73
C PRO A 123 10.53 10.03 17.89
N SER A 124 11.59 10.73 18.30
CA SER A 124 12.89 10.75 17.61
C SER A 124 13.59 9.39 17.54
N GLU A 125 13.12 8.41 18.31
CA GLU A 125 13.58 7.02 18.28
C GLU A 125 13.19 6.30 16.99
N ILE A 126 12.14 6.77 16.30
CA ILE A 126 11.65 6.17 15.06
C ILE A 126 12.41 6.73 13.88
N ILE A 127 12.46 8.05 13.75
CA ILE A 127 13.08 8.81 12.66
C ILE A 127 13.65 10.10 13.26
N LYS A 128 14.91 10.43 12.93
CA LYS A 128 15.49 11.73 13.25
C LYS A 128 15.21 12.77 12.15
N PHE A 129 15.01 14.01 12.56
CA PHE A 129 14.89 15.14 11.66
C PHE A 129 16.21 15.89 11.62
N ILE A 130 16.78 16.01 10.43
CA ILE A 130 18.09 16.60 10.22
C ILE A 130 17.93 17.77 9.24
N PRO A 131 18.46 18.97 9.56
CA PRO A 131 18.47 20.10 8.63
C PRO A 131 19.19 19.73 7.34
N GLY A 132 18.52 19.89 6.21
CA GLY A 132 19.07 19.59 4.87
C GLY A 132 20.42 20.24 4.61
N SER A 133 20.62 21.46 5.09
CA SER A 133 21.90 22.19 5.05
C SER A 133 23.10 21.46 5.68
N THR A 134 22.87 20.46 6.53
CA THR A 134 23.93 19.68 7.23
C THR A 134 24.21 18.31 6.60
N ILE A 135 23.48 17.96 5.55
CA ILE A 135 23.45 16.60 4.99
C ILE A 135 24.33 16.51 3.74
N ASN A 136 25.39 15.69 3.80
CA ASN A 136 26.18 15.30 2.63
C ASN A 136 25.94 13.82 2.29
N GLU A 137 24.93 13.59 1.46
CA GLU A 137 24.41 12.26 1.12
C GLU A 137 25.22 11.54 0.04
N THR A 138 25.36 10.24 0.22
CA THR A 138 25.78 9.32 -0.83
C THR A 138 24.62 8.42 -1.22
N THR A 139 24.28 8.38 -2.51
CA THR A 139 23.16 7.59 -3.02
C THR A 139 23.62 6.18 -3.45
N ARG A 140 22.82 5.17 -3.12
CA ARG A 140 22.94 3.79 -3.62
C ARG A 140 21.63 3.33 -4.23
N ALA A 141 21.70 2.58 -5.32
CA ALA A 141 20.54 1.85 -5.82
C ALA A 141 20.11 0.80 -4.80
N PHE A 142 18.81 0.62 -4.61
CA PHE A 142 18.27 -0.34 -3.66
C PHE A 142 16.86 -0.76 -4.08
N ALA A 143 16.57 -2.06 -4.05
CA ALA A 143 15.29 -2.69 -4.41
C ALA A 143 14.79 -2.28 -5.80
N ASN A 144 14.99 -3.17 -6.79
CA ASN A 144 14.53 -2.93 -8.16
C ASN A 144 12.99 -2.98 -8.25
N GLY A 145 12.35 -1.82 -8.15
CA GLY A 145 10.88 -1.69 -8.19
C GLY A 145 10.25 -1.66 -6.81
N SER A 146 8.91 -1.57 -6.76
CA SER A 146 8.28 -1.09 -5.53
C SER A 146 7.98 -2.10 -4.45
N ARG A 147 7.99 -3.39 -4.77
CA ARG A 147 7.54 -4.48 -3.88
C ARG A 147 8.58 -5.59 -3.73
N GLN A 148 9.72 -5.48 -4.42
CA GLN A 148 10.76 -6.49 -4.37
C GLN A 148 11.58 -6.34 -3.09
N TYR A 149 11.84 -7.46 -2.41
CA TYR A 149 12.75 -7.49 -1.29
C TYR A 149 14.21 -7.59 -1.77
N GLU A 150 15.09 -6.84 -1.13
CA GLU A 150 16.53 -6.89 -1.29
C GLU A 150 17.16 -6.89 0.10
N ASP A 151 18.00 -7.86 0.44
CA ASP A 151 18.59 -7.96 1.78
C ASP A 151 19.45 -6.72 2.08
N PRO A 152 19.10 -5.85 3.04
CA PRO A 152 19.84 -4.63 3.35
C PRO A 152 21.28 -4.87 3.78
N LYS A 153 21.62 -6.07 4.28
CA LYS A 153 22.94 -6.35 4.89
C LYS A 153 24.12 -6.19 3.93
N HIS A 154 23.89 -6.16 2.62
CA HIS A 154 24.95 -5.83 1.66
C HIS A 154 25.47 -4.38 1.82
N LEU A 155 24.74 -3.52 2.53
CA LEU A 155 25.10 -2.11 2.81
C LEU A 155 25.80 -1.90 4.16
N THR A 156 25.98 -2.94 4.98
CA THR A 156 26.55 -2.81 6.34
C THR A 156 27.96 -2.22 6.35
N ASN A 157 28.73 -2.44 5.27
CA ASN A 157 30.09 -1.93 5.14
C ASN A 157 30.19 -0.51 4.59
N GLU A 158 29.06 0.14 4.26
CA GLU A 158 29.08 1.55 3.84
C GLU A 158 29.64 2.43 4.96
N THR A 159 30.64 3.24 4.64
CA THR A 159 31.34 4.11 5.60
C THR A 159 30.78 5.51 5.66
N VAL A 160 30.00 5.91 4.64
CA VAL A 160 29.40 7.25 4.53
C VAL A 160 28.49 7.55 5.72
N GLN A 161 28.50 8.81 6.17
CA GLN A 161 27.67 9.26 7.28
C GLN A 161 26.19 9.24 6.89
N TYR A 162 25.82 9.86 5.75
CA TYR A 162 24.44 9.91 5.26
C TYR A 162 24.27 9.05 4.02
N LEU A 163 23.52 7.95 4.15
CA LEU A 163 23.21 7.04 3.05
C LEU A 163 21.79 7.28 2.53
N ARG A 164 21.64 7.57 1.24
CA ARG A 164 20.34 7.64 0.57
C ARG A 164 20.12 6.40 -0.28
N LEU A 165 19.03 5.68 -0.03
CA LEU A 165 18.65 4.52 -0.82
C LEU A 165 17.66 4.92 -1.91
N SER A 166 18.11 4.77 -3.16
CA SER A 166 17.31 5.02 -4.35
C SER A 166 16.44 3.80 -4.66
N SER A 167 15.20 3.86 -4.17
CA SER A 167 14.18 2.83 -4.29
C SER A 167 12.80 3.44 -4.59
N SER A 168 11.83 2.62 -4.95
CA SER A 168 10.44 3.04 -5.14
C SER A 168 9.55 2.49 -4.01
N TYR A 169 9.17 3.27 -3.00
CA TYR A 169 8.23 2.87 -1.93
C TYR A 169 8.60 1.70 -0.99
N VAL A 170 9.48 0.75 -1.36
CA VAL A 170 9.95 -0.40 -0.55
C VAL A 170 8.82 -1.13 0.20
N GLN A 171 7.86 -1.65 -0.55
CA GLN A 171 6.63 -2.24 -0.05
C GLN A 171 6.77 -3.75 0.25
N GLY A 172 7.87 -4.18 0.87
CA GLY A 172 8.10 -5.58 1.23
C GLY A 172 8.04 -5.78 2.74
N TYR A 173 7.17 -6.64 3.25
CA TYR A 173 7.00 -6.81 4.72
C TYR A 173 8.30 -7.33 5.37
N LYS A 174 9.09 -8.09 4.61
CA LYS A 174 10.40 -8.64 5.00
C LYS A 174 11.40 -7.58 5.45
N PHE A 175 11.23 -6.31 5.09
CA PHE A 175 12.09 -5.24 5.59
C PHE A 175 11.92 -4.99 7.09
N PHE A 176 10.74 -5.28 7.67
CA PHE A 176 10.42 -4.83 9.02
C PHE A 176 9.61 -5.80 9.87
N ASP A 177 9.23 -6.96 9.36
CA ASP A 177 8.33 -7.89 10.08
C ASP A 177 8.88 -8.35 11.43
N GLU A 178 10.21 -8.49 11.55
CA GLU A 178 10.86 -8.79 12.83
C GLU A 178 10.61 -7.72 13.91
N TYR A 179 10.29 -6.48 13.50
CA TYR A 179 9.95 -5.35 14.38
C TYR A 179 8.45 -5.12 14.52
N LYS A 180 7.60 -6.08 14.11
CA LYS A 180 6.14 -5.93 14.12
C LYS A 180 5.58 -5.45 15.47
N PRO A 181 5.95 -6.00 16.65
CA PRO A 181 5.41 -5.53 17.92
C PRO A 181 5.69 -4.05 18.17
N PHE A 182 6.90 -3.60 17.84
CA PHE A 182 7.28 -2.20 17.92
C PHE A 182 6.49 -1.34 16.94
N LEU A 183 6.36 -1.77 15.68
CA LEU A 183 5.61 -1.02 14.67
C LEU A 183 4.10 -0.92 14.96
N LYS A 184 3.51 -1.92 15.63
CA LYS A 184 2.12 -1.79 16.11
C LYS A 184 1.97 -0.65 17.13
N ASN A 185 2.99 -0.43 17.97
CA ASN A 185 3.01 0.72 18.87
C ASN A 185 3.24 2.04 18.12
N VAL A 186 4.15 2.06 17.14
CA VAL A 186 4.43 3.25 16.31
C VAL A 186 3.18 3.73 15.56
N PHE A 187 2.45 2.80 14.94
CA PHE A 187 1.24 3.11 14.18
C PHE A 187 -0.04 3.04 15.01
N GLN A 188 0.07 3.11 16.33
CA GLN A 188 -1.10 3.12 17.22
C GLN A 188 -1.92 4.39 16.99
N CYS A 189 -3.22 4.22 16.85
CA CYS A 189 -4.16 5.33 16.71
C CYS A 189 -4.23 6.18 17.99
N ALA A 190 -4.38 7.49 17.81
CA ALA A 190 -4.58 8.42 18.93
C ALA A 190 -5.87 8.05 19.70
N PRO A 191 -5.86 7.99 21.05
CA PRO A 191 -7.02 7.56 21.84
C PRO A 191 -8.31 8.34 21.55
N ASN A 192 -8.21 9.65 21.30
CA ASN A 192 -9.34 10.50 20.93
C ASN A 192 -9.95 10.13 19.56
N VAL A 193 -9.14 9.66 18.61
CA VAL A 193 -9.61 9.21 17.28
C VAL A 193 -10.32 7.87 17.42
N VAL A 194 -9.79 6.96 18.23
CA VAL A 194 -10.44 5.68 18.54
C VAL A 194 -11.80 5.90 19.23
N GLN A 195 -11.84 6.82 20.20
CA GLN A 195 -13.07 7.18 20.88
C GLN A 195 -14.08 7.82 19.91
N HIS A 196 -13.64 8.77 19.08
CA HIS A 196 -14.50 9.42 18.10
C HIS A 196 -15.12 8.44 17.10
N THR A 197 -14.29 7.57 16.50
CA THR A 197 -14.76 6.58 15.51
C THR A 197 -15.76 5.59 16.13
N ARG A 198 -15.56 5.22 17.40
CA ARG A 198 -16.52 4.42 18.17
C ARG A 198 -17.86 5.15 18.34
N GLU A 199 -17.84 6.39 18.81
CA GLU A 199 -19.07 7.17 19.04
C GLU A 199 -19.88 7.38 17.76
N VAL A 200 -19.20 7.59 16.62
CA VAL A 200 -19.87 7.73 15.31
C VAL A 200 -20.54 6.42 14.91
N ALA A 201 -19.88 5.28 15.09
CA ALA A 201 -20.48 3.97 14.81
C ALA A 201 -21.64 3.63 15.77
N GLU A 202 -21.54 3.98 17.05
CA GLU A 202 -22.62 3.83 18.03
C GLU A 202 -23.84 4.68 17.67
N LYS A 203 -23.64 5.93 17.24
CA LYS A 203 -24.73 6.81 16.75
C LYS A 203 -25.39 6.26 15.49
N ALA A 204 -24.65 5.51 14.67
CA ALA A 204 -25.19 4.80 13.52
C ALA A 204 -25.91 3.48 13.90
N ASN A 205 -26.02 3.17 15.20
CA ASN A 205 -26.57 1.92 15.74
C ASN A 205 -25.85 0.66 15.26
N TRP A 206 -24.54 0.74 15.01
CA TRP A 206 -23.75 -0.40 14.57
C TRP A 206 -23.37 -1.28 15.77
N ASN A 207 -23.81 -2.54 15.77
CA ASN A 207 -23.43 -3.51 16.79
C ASN A 207 -22.06 -4.13 16.47
N LEU A 208 -20.99 -3.48 16.90
CA LEU A 208 -19.60 -3.91 16.66
C LEU A 208 -19.07 -4.94 17.68
N THR A 209 -19.93 -5.46 18.57
CA THR A 209 -19.56 -6.46 19.60
C THR A 209 -19.51 -7.89 19.05
N GLN A 210 -20.13 -8.13 17.89
CA GLN A 210 -20.09 -9.41 17.18
C GLN A 210 -18.79 -9.54 16.38
N HIS A 211 -18.59 -10.69 15.73
CA HIS A 211 -17.46 -10.88 14.83
C HIS A 211 -17.61 -9.98 13.60
N ASN A 212 -16.67 -9.05 13.39
CA ASN A 212 -16.70 -8.12 12.27
C ASN A 212 -15.76 -8.62 11.17
N PHE A 213 -16.35 -9.14 10.09
CA PHE A 213 -15.63 -9.50 8.88
C PHE A 213 -15.54 -8.29 7.94
N CYS A 214 -14.34 -7.71 7.82
CA CYS A 214 -14.12 -6.53 7.01
C CYS A 214 -13.67 -6.87 5.58
N VAL A 215 -14.39 -6.38 4.59
CA VAL A 215 -14.08 -6.54 3.17
C VAL A 215 -13.58 -5.20 2.62
N ASN A 216 -12.30 -5.13 2.24
CA ASN A 216 -11.76 -3.94 1.60
C ASN A 216 -11.84 -4.05 0.08
N THR A 217 -12.46 -3.05 -0.53
CA THR A 217 -12.48 -2.84 -1.96
C THR A 217 -11.59 -1.67 -2.35
N ARG A 218 -10.95 -1.78 -3.52
CA ARG A 218 -10.11 -0.73 -4.09
C ARG A 218 -10.40 -0.58 -5.57
N ARG A 219 -10.97 0.56 -5.93
CA ARG A 219 -11.28 0.95 -7.31
C ARG A 219 -10.58 2.25 -7.62
N GLY A 220 -11.20 3.43 -7.47
CA GLY A 220 -10.55 4.73 -7.69
C GLY A 220 -9.61 4.74 -8.91
N ASP A 221 -8.36 5.17 -8.71
CA ASP A 221 -7.29 5.14 -9.72
C ASP A 221 -6.87 3.73 -10.19
N PHE A 222 -7.18 2.66 -9.46
CA PHE A 222 -6.91 1.29 -9.94
C PHE A 222 -7.79 0.90 -11.13
N VAL A 223 -8.91 1.60 -11.35
CA VAL A 223 -9.76 1.40 -12.54
C VAL A 223 -9.10 2.01 -13.77
N SER A 224 -8.41 3.15 -13.63
CA SER A 224 -7.78 3.87 -14.74
C SER A 224 -6.35 3.43 -15.03
N ILE A 225 -5.66 2.77 -14.10
CA ILE A 225 -4.27 2.32 -14.25
C ILE A 225 -4.20 0.85 -14.72
N PRO A 226 -3.76 0.55 -15.97
CA PRO A 226 -3.84 -0.80 -16.56
C PRO A 226 -3.00 -1.88 -15.87
N HIS A 227 -2.09 -1.51 -14.97
CA HIS A 227 -1.22 -2.44 -14.25
C HIS A 227 -1.67 -2.71 -12.82
N TYR A 228 -2.73 -2.04 -12.36
CA TYR A 228 -3.35 -2.34 -11.07
C TYR A 228 -4.58 -3.21 -11.26
N ARG A 229 -4.73 -4.16 -10.34
CA ARG A 229 -5.93 -4.97 -10.25
C ARG A 229 -6.88 -4.32 -9.26
N HIS A 230 -7.96 -3.74 -9.77
CA HIS A 230 -9.05 -3.21 -8.98
C HIS A 230 -9.99 -4.32 -8.51
N SER A 231 -10.77 -4.03 -7.49
CA SER A 231 -11.84 -4.92 -7.01
C SER A 231 -12.91 -5.12 -8.08
N SER A 232 -13.26 -6.39 -8.29
CA SER A 232 -14.25 -6.81 -9.29
C SER A 232 -15.35 -7.62 -8.63
N LYS A 233 -16.61 -7.41 -9.02
CA LYS A 233 -17.76 -8.18 -8.49
C LYS A 233 -17.59 -9.69 -8.66
N TYR A 234 -16.93 -10.12 -9.73
CA TYR A 234 -16.70 -11.54 -10.03
C TYR A 234 -15.69 -12.22 -9.10
N PHE A 235 -14.88 -11.45 -8.38
CA PHE A 235 -14.05 -11.95 -7.29
C PHE A 235 -14.71 -11.62 -5.94
N SER A 236 -15.05 -10.34 -5.72
CA SER A 236 -15.51 -9.83 -4.42
C SER A 236 -16.73 -10.59 -3.89
N ASN A 237 -17.77 -10.81 -4.69
CA ASN A 237 -18.98 -11.50 -4.22
C ASN A 237 -18.71 -12.96 -3.84
N PRO A 238 -18.20 -13.82 -4.74
CA PRO A 238 -17.96 -15.22 -4.38
C PRO A 238 -16.91 -15.38 -3.28
N ALA A 239 -15.88 -14.52 -3.22
CA ALA A 239 -14.87 -14.58 -2.16
C ALA A 239 -15.43 -14.15 -0.80
N THR A 240 -16.23 -13.09 -0.73
CA THR A 240 -16.89 -12.65 0.51
C THR A 240 -17.80 -13.75 1.04
N GLU A 241 -18.64 -14.33 0.20
CA GLU A 241 -19.56 -15.40 0.58
C GLU A 241 -18.82 -16.65 1.08
N PHE A 242 -17.76 -17.04 0.38
CA PHE A 242 -16.92 -18.18 0.78
C PHE A 242 -16.22 -17.97 2.13
N VAL A 243 -15.65 -16.79 2.35
CA VAL A 243 -14.99 -16.48 3.62
C VAL A 243 -16.04 -16.37 4.74
N LEU A 244 -17.20 -15.78 4.47
CA LEU A 244 -18.30 -15.72 5.42
C LEU A 244 -18.74 -17.12 5.85
N ASP A 245 -18.88 -18.06 4.92
CA ASP A 245 -19.21 -19.46 5.21
C ASP A 245 -18.14 -20.12 6.12
N ILE A 246 -16.85 -19.88 5.86
CA ILE A 246 -15.75 -20.35 6.72
C ILE A 246 -15.87 -19.77 8.13
N LEU A 247 -16.12 -18.46 8.24
CA LEU A 247 -16.20 -17.78 9.53
C LEU A 247 -17.41 -18.25 10.33
N GLN A 248 -18.58 -18.38 9.71
CA GLN A 248 -19.81 -18.86 10.35
C GLN A 248 -19.71 -20.31 10.81
N GLN A 249 -18.86 -21.14 10.20
CA GLN A 249 -18.56 -22.48 10.71
C GLN A 249 -17.64 -22.46 11.94
N LYS A 250 -16.82 -21.43 12.10
CA LYS A 250 -15.86 -21.27 13.21
C LYS A 250 -16.43 -20.55 14.42
N THR A 251 -17.45 -19.71 14.25
CA THR A 251 -18.08 -18.96 15.33
C THR A 251 -19.55 -19.32 15.50
N SER A 252 -20.00 -19.38 16.76
CA SER A 252 -21.42 -19.48 17.10
C SER A 252 -22.13 -18.11 17.09
N SER A 253 -21.37 -17.01 17.00
CA SER A 253 -21.90 -15.64 16.98
C SER A 253 -22.37 -15.24 15.58
N HIS A 254 -23.18 -14.18 15.52
CA HIS A 254 -23.42 -13.51 14.24
C HIS A 254 -22.11 -12.93 13.69
N VAL A 255 -22.01 -12.85 12.36
CA VAL A 255 -20.87 -12.24 11.65
C VAL A 255 -21.39 -11.03 10.89
N ASN A 256 -20.94 -9.84 11.29
CA ASN A 256 -21.17 -8.61 10.54
C ASN A 256 -20.23 -8.55 9.33
N VAL A 257 -20.71 -8.04 8.20
CA VAL A 257 -19.87 -7.79 7.02
C VAL A 257 -19.71 -6.29 6.82
N ILE A 258 -18.48 -5.80 7.03
CA ILE A 258 -18.14 -4.38 6.96
C ILE A 258 -17.36 -4.13 5.67
N TYR A 259 -17.93 -3.39 4.74
CA TYR A 259 -17.20 -2.92 3.57
C TYR A 259 -16.46 -1.62 3.85
N SER A 260 -15.22 -1.54 3.36
CA SER A 260 -14.46 -0.30 3.29
C SER A 260 -13.96 -0.09 1.88
N SER A 261 -14.29 1.05 1.29
CA SER A 261 -14.10 1.33 -0.13
C SER A 261 -13.78 2.79 -0.40
N ASP A 262 -13.11 3.02 -1.52
CA ASP A 262 -12.99 4.31 -2.20
C ASP A 262 -14.04 4.52 -3.31
N ASP A 263 -14.95 3.55 -3.49
CA ASP A 263 -16.04 3.57 -4.47
C ASP A 263 -17.34 3.06 -3.80
N ALA A 264 -18.11 3.99 -3.27
CA ALA A 264 -19.36 3.69 -2.55
C ALA A 264 -20.44 3.10 -3.49
N ALA A 265 -20.47 3.52 -4.76
CA ALA A 265 -21.45 3.02 -5.73
C ALA A 265 -21.21 1.53 -6.03
N PHE A 266 -19.96 1.16 -6.29
CA PHE A 266 -19.59 -0.25 -6.49
C PHE A 266 -19.92 -1.10 -5.26
N THR A 267 -19.60 -0.60 -4.06
CA THR A 267 -19.81 -1.30 -2.80
C THR A 267 -21.29 -1.57 -2.52
N LYS A 268 -22.14 -0.57 -2.78
CA LYS A 268 -23.61 -0.73 -2.72
C LYS A 268 -24.11 -1.79 -3.70
N GLY A 269 -23.49 -1.89 -4.88
CA GLY A 269 -23.74 -2.98 -5.83
C GLY A 269 -23.46 -4.36 -5.25
N LEU A 270 -22.34 -4.54 -4.55
CA LEU A 270 -21.99 -5.82 -3.89
C LEU A 270 -22.98 -6.18 -2.78
N TYR A 271 -23.38 -5.18 -1.97
CA TYR A 271 -24.36 -5.35 -0.89
C TYR A 271 -25.72 -5.84 -1.41
N ASN A 272 -26.24 -5.28 -2.49
CA ASN A 272 -27.57 -5.64 -3.01
C ASN A 272 -27.66 -7.09 -3.50
N GLU A 273 -26.52 -7.70 -3.84
CA GLU A 273 -26.42 -9.08 -4.35
C GLU A 273 -26.11 -10.11 -3.24
N SER A 274 -25.97 -9.66 -2.00
CA SER A 274 -25.49 -10.48 -0.89
C SER A 274 -26.61 -11.20 -0.12
N ARG A 275 -26.25 -12.18 0.73
CA ARG A 275 -27.23 -13.00 1.48
C ARG A 275 -28.09 -12.20 2.45
N ASN A 276 -29.39 -12.50 2.46
CA ASN A 276 -30.34 -12.03 3.47
C ASN A 276 -29.90 -12.40 4.89
N GLY A 277 -30.00 -11.43 5.81
CA GLY A 277 -29.69 -11.62 7.23
C GLY A 277 -28.28 -11.22 7.64
N THR A 278 -27.42 -10.82 6.71
CA THR A 278 -26.11 -10.25 7.01
C THR A 278 -26.23 -8.75 7.27
N THR A 279 -25.67 -8.26 8.37
CA THR A 279 -25.57 -6.81 8.60
C THR A 279 -24.43 -6.24 7.75
N PHE A 280 -24.80 -5.43 6.76
CA PHE A 280 -23.86 -4.71 5.90
C PHE A 280 -23.65 -3.29 6.37
N ILE A 281 -22.39 -2.91 6.31
CA ILE A 281 -21.89 -1.67 6.88
C ILE A 281 -20.91 -1.10 5.87
N ASP A 282 -21.26 0.00 5.21
CA ASP A 282 -20.32 0.75 4.36
C ASP A 282 -19.66 1.83 5.21
N SER A 283 -18.35 1.71 5.46
CA SER A 283 -17.62 2.71 6.26
C SER A 283 -17.69 4.12 5.65
N SER A 284 -17.98 4.24 4.35
CA SER A 284 -18.17 5.55 3.71
C SER A 284 -19.43 6.28 4.19
N ASP A 285 -20.44 5.56 4.70
CA ASP A 285 -21.65 6.16 5.27
C ASP A 285 -21.35 6.92 6.58
N LEU A 286 -20.26 6.56 7.28
CA LEU A 286 -19.81 7.28 8.48
C LEU A 286 -19.06 8.57 8.18
N LYS A 287 -18.75 8.84 6.90
CA LYS A 287 -18.01 10.03 6.45
C LYS A 287 -16.68 10.25 7.16
N PHE A 288 -16.03 9.17 7.57
CA PHE A 288 -14.68 9.23 8.10
C PHE A 288 -13.70 9.71 7.04
N ASN A 289 -12.75 10.54 7.44
CA ASN A 289 -11.58 10.75 6.60
C ASN A 289 -10.72 9.47 6.54
N LYS A 290 -9.70 9.46 5.68
CA LYS A 290 -8.83 8.28 5.48
C LYS A 290 -8.14 7.80 6.77
N TYR A 291 -7.79 8.70 7.68
CA TYR A 291 -7.08 8.36 8.92
C TYR A 291 -8.02 7.73 9.94
N GLU A 292 -9.20 8.33 10.12
CA GLU A 292 -10.28 7.80 10.95
C GLU A 292 -10.75 6.44 10.43
N SER A 293 -10.91 6.29 9.11
CA SER A 293 -11.26 5.01 8.48
C SER A 293 -10.22 3.94 8.79
N LEU A 294 -8.92 4.27 8.71
CA LEU A 294 -7.85 3.32 9.02
C LEU A 294 -7.94 2.88 10.49
N CYS A 295 -8.08 3.84 11.41
CA CYS A 295 -8.20 3.56 12.83
C CYS A 295 -9.45 2.74 13.17
N PHE A 296 -10.59 3.11 12.61
CA PHE A 296 -11.83 2.34 12.76
C PHE A 296 -11.63 0.88 12.37
N LEU A 297 -11.00 0.61 11.23
CA LEU A 297 -10.77 -0.76 10.76
C LEU A 297 -9.76 -1.52 11.63
N ILE A 298 -8.67 -0.89 12.06
CA ILE A 298 -7.66 -1.50 12.94
C ILE A 298 -8.28 -2.01 14.25
N HIS A 299 -9.19 -1.24 14.84
CA HIS A 299 -9.79 -1.57 16.14
C HIS A 299 -11.03 -2.47 16.04
N ASN A 300 -11.77 -2.42 14.93
CA ASN A 300 -13.06 -3.10 14.86
C ASN A 300 -13.05 -4.40 14.05
N CYS A 301 -12.14 -4.58 13.10
CA CYS A 301 -12.10 -5.78 12.26
C CYS A 301 -11.49 -6.99 12.97
N ASP A 302 -12.24 -8.10 12.98
CA ASP A 302 -11.77 -9.40 13.47
C ASP A 302 -11.05 -10.16 12.35
N SER A 303 -11.75 -10.38 11.24
CA SER A 303 -11.24 -11.01 10.01
C SER A 303 -11.27 -10.02 8.85
N VAL A 304 -10.41 -10.22 7.86
CA VAL A 304 -10.27 -9.28 6.73
C VAL A 304 -10.28 -10.01 5.39
N LEU A 305 -10.91 -9.46 4.37
CA LEU A 305 -10.74 -9.85 2.96
C LEU A 305 -10.28 -8.65 2.13
N LEU A 306 -9.10 -8.74 1.53
CA LEU A 306 -8.61 -7.77 0.56
C LEU A 306 -9.02 -8.21 -0.85
N THR A 307 -9.98 -7.51 -1.45
CA THR A 307 -10.48 -7.86 -2.80
C THR A 307 -9.63 -7.29 -3.94
N ALA A 308 -8.63 -6.49 -3.60
CA ALA A 308 -7.63 -5.94 -4.50
C ALA A 308 -6.29 -5.87 -3.75
N THR A 309 -5.53 -6.95 -3.77
CA THR A 309 -4.36 -7.15 -2.90
C THR A 309 -3.30 -6.04 -3.02
N GLY A 310 -3.21 -5.35 -4.17
CA GLY A 310 -2.29 -4.23 -4.35
C GLY A 310 -2.60 -2.96 -3.53
N THR A 311 -3.75 -2.91 -2.85
CA THR A 311 -4.12 -1.80 -1.95
C THR A 311 -3.14 -1.68 -0.78
N THR A 312 -2.48 -0.53 -0.64
CA THR A 312 -1.61 -0.30 0.52
C THR A 312 -2.39 0.11 1.76
N PHE A 313 -3.50 0.84 1.59
CA PHE A 313 -4.41 1.16 2.69
C PHE A 313 -4.97 -0.12 3.33
N GLY A 314 -5.52 -1.02 2.50
CA GLY A 314 -6.09 -2.27 2.99
C GLY A 314 -5.05 -3.19 3.62
N TRP A 315 -3.87 -3.26 3.02
CA TRP A 315 -2.75 -4.03 3.56
C TRP A 315 -2.38 -3.57 4.98
N TRP A 316 -2.28 -2.26 5.22
CA TRP A 316 -1.86 -1.73 6.52
C TRP A 316 -2.88 -1.98 7.63
N PHE A 317 -4.18 -1.77 7.42
CA PHE A 317 -5.13 -2.09 8.49
C PHE A 317 -5.18 -3.59 8.76
N ALA A 318 -5.07 -4.43 7.73
CA ALA A 318 -5.03 -5.88 7.91
C ALA A 318 -3.81 -6.31 8.73
N TYR A 319 -2.64 -5.73 8.45
CA TYR A 319 -1.40 -6.03 9.16
C TYR A 319 -1.40 -5.51 10.61
N LEU A 320 -2.04 -4.35 10.85
CA LEU A 320 -2.05 -3.67 12.15
C LEU A 320 -3.22 -4.04 13.06
N LYS A 321 -4.29 -4.68 12.54
CA LYS A 321 -5.50 -4.99 13.31
C LYS A 321 -5.20 -5.55 14.70
N GLU A 322 -5.99 -5.14 15.68
CA GLU A 322 -5.76 -5.51 17.08
C GLU A 322 -6.37 -6.84 17.44
N LYS A 323 -7.57 -7.12 16.92
CA LYS A 323 -8.31 -8.32 17.24
C LYS A 323 -7.69 -9.56 16.56
N PRO A 324 -7.76 -10.73 17.20
CA PRO A 324 -7.38 -11.99 16.56
C PRO A 324 -8.37 -12.33 15.43
N GLY A 325 -7.89 -13.00 14.39
CA GLY A 325 -8.72 -13.42 13.25
C GLY A 325 -7.93 -13.50 11.95
N ASP A 326 -8.50 -14.18 10.99
CA ASP A 326 -7.84 -14.56 9.73
C ASP A 326 -7.87 -13.41 8.71
N ILE A 327 -6.79 -13.30 7.92
CA ILE A 327 -6.69 -12.33 6.83
C ILE A 327 -6.69 -13.11 5.52
N TYR A 328 -7.62 -12.76 4.64
CA TYR A 328 -7.83 -13.33 3.33
C TYR A 328 -7.52 -12.27 2.26
N TYR A 329 -7.09 -12.69 1.08
CA TYR A 329 -6.77 -11.77 -0.01
C TYR A 329 -6.96 -12.39 -1.39
N ASP A 330 -7.23 -11.56 -2.40
CA ASP A 330 -7.21 -11.97 -3.81
C ASP A 330 -5.81 -12.47 -4.19
N GLY A 331 -5.71 -13.75 -4.55
CA GLY A 331 -4.45 -14.37 -4.92
C GLY A 331 -3.77 -13.81 -6.16
N VAL A 332 -4.37 -12.82 -6.82
CA VAL A 332 -3.78 -12.08 -7.93
C VAL A 332 -3.47 -10.64 -7.48
N LEU A 333 -2.20 -10.22 -7.56
CA LEU A 333 -1.78 -8.87 -7.17
C LEU A 333 -2.07 -7.82 -8.25
N ALA A 334 -1.84 -8.20 -9.50
CA ALA A 334 -1.87 -7.33 -10.67
C ALA A 334 -2.15 -8.19 -11.92
N ASN A 335 -1.38 -8.00 -13.00
CA ASN A 335 -1.32 -8.96 -14.10
C ASN A 335 -0.34 -10.11 -13.77
N ALA A 336 -0.48 -11.24 -14.46
CA ALA A 336 0.31 -12.47 -14.27
C ALA A 336 1.84 -12.30 -14.24
N LYS A 337 2.37 -11.17 -14.73
CA LYS A 337 3.80 -10.87 -14.79
C LYS A 337 4.38 -10.40 -13.45
N LEU A 338 3.55 -10.02 -12.47
CA LEU A 338 4.01 -9.49 -11.17
C LEU A 338 3.71 -10.40 -9.98
N ASP A 339 3.07 -11.56 -10.21
CA ASP A 339 2.72 -12.53 -9.14
C ASP A 339 3.94 -13.14 -8.43
N TRP A 340 5.15 -13.03 -9.01
CA TRP A 340 6.39 -13.50 -8.35
C TRP A 340 6.81 -12.59 -7.18
N ILE A 341 6.27 -11.38 -7.07
CA ILE A 341 6.55 -10.43 -5.99
C ILE A 341 5.57 -10.60 -4.82
N LEU A 342 4.53 -11.43 -4.97
CA LEU A 342 3.51 -11.62 -3.94
C LEU A 342 4.12 -12.11 -2.62
N ASP A 343 5.15 -12.96 -2.68
CA ASP A 343 5.80 -13.53 -1.50
C ASP A 343 6.69 -12.52 -0.74
N ASP A 344 7.02 -11.38 -1.37
CA ASP A 344 7.70 -10.25 -0.73
C ASP A 344 6.70 -9.24 -0.16
N TYR A 345 5.50 -9.14 -0.75
CA TYR A 345 4.47 -8.16 -0.41
C TYR A 345 3.47 -8.68 0.64
N VAL A 346 2.99 -9.93 0.50
CA VAL A 346 1.98 -10.54 1.37
C VAL A 346 2.65 -11.52 2.34
N PRO A 347 2.38 -11.42 3.65
CA PRO A 347 2.90 -12.38 4.61
C PRO A 347 2.39 -13.82 4.39
N PRO A 348 3.22 -14.85 4.64
CA PRO A 348 2.88 -16.25 4.37
C PRO A 348 1.78 -16.82 5.28
N TRP A 349 1.46 -16.14 6.39
CA TRP A 349 0.35 -16.53 7.28
C TRP A 349 -1.00 -15.90 6.90
N TRP A 350 -1.09 -15.19 5.77
CA TRP A 350 -2.37 -14.75 5.21
C TRP A 350 -2.91 -15.78 4.23
N HIS A 351 -4.22 -15.90 4.14
CA HIS A 351 -4.93 -16.92 3.37
C HIS A 351 -5.22 -16.43 1.96
N ARG A 352 -4.63 -17.09 0.96
CA ARG A 352 -4.85 -16.76 -0.45
C ARG A 352 -6.18 -17.33 -0.93
N VAL A 353 -7.04 -16.48 -1.49
CA VAL A 353 -8.31 -16.87 -2.11
C VAL A 353 -8.18 -16.76 -3.62
N CYS A 354 -8.54 -17.82 -4.35
CA CYS A 354 -8.69 -17.80 -5.79
C CYS A 354 -10.13 -18.14 -6.15
N VAL A 355 -10.66 -17.48 -7.18
CA VAL A 355 -11.96 -17.82 -7.75
C VAL A 355 -11.70 -18.35 -9.15
N GLU A 356 -11.83 -19.67 -9.33
CA GLU A 356 -11.55 -20.36 -10.58
C GLU A 356 -12.86 -20.91 -11.13
N SER A 357 -13.23 -20.52 -12.36
CA SER A 357 -14.52 -20.88 -12.95
C SER A 357 -15.74 -20.53 -12.05
N GLY A 358 -15.65 -19.41 -11.32
CA GLY A 358 -16.68 -18.96 -10.39
C GLY A 358 -16.67 -19.64 -9.02
N VAL A 359 -15.76 -20.60 -8.80
CA VAL A 359 -15.67 -21.33 -7.52
C VAL A 359 -14.53 -20.77 -6.66
N PRO A 360 -14.83 -20.13 -5.52
CA PRO A 360 -13.84 -19.68 -4.57
C PRO A 360 -13.17 -20.87 -3.85
N LYS A 361 -11.86 -20.79 -3.64
CA LYS A 361 -11.09 -21.75 -2.84
C LYS A 361 -9.88 -21.12 -2.18
N LEU A 362 -9.48 -21.68 -1.06
CA LEU A 362 -8.15 -21.43 -0.50
C LEU A 362 -7.12 -22.19 -1.33
N VAL A 363 -6.12 -21.46 -1.80
CA VAL A 363 -4.91 -22.07 -2.36
C VAL A 363 -3.79 -21.72 -1.39
N GLY A 364 -2.86 -22.65 -1.11
CA GLY A 364 -1.68 -22.30 -0.32
C GLY A 364 -0.75 -21.36 -1.11
N PHE A 365 0.54 -21.66 -1.12
CA PHE A 365 1.51 -20.92 -1.95
C PHE A 365 1.35 -21.14 -3.47
N LYS A 366 0.47 -22.05 -3.90
CA LYS A 366 0.19 -22.28 -5.32
C LYS A 366 -0.44 -21.04 -5.95
N LYS A 367 -0.01 -20.69 -7.16
CA LYS A 367 -0.63 -19.62 -7.96
C LYS A 367 -2.06 -20.00 -8.31
N CYS A 368 -2.96 -19.02 -8.38
CA CYS A 368 -4.30 -19.22 -8.93
C CYS A 368 -4.18 -19.74 -10.37
N GLN A 369 -4.84 -20.86 -10.69
CA GLN A 369 -4.88 -21.40 -12.05
C GLN A 369 -6.05 -20.74 -12.79
N GLY A 370 -5.84 -20.27 -14.02
CA GLY A 370 -6.90 -19.64 -14.81
C GLY A 370 -6.75 -18.14 -15.04
N ASN A 371 -5.53 -17.69 -15.36
CA ASN A 371 -5.26 -16.35 -15.91
C ASN A 371 -5.87 -16.19 -17.32
N SER A 372 -7.20 -16.21 -17.43
CA SER A 372 -7.90 -15.55 -18.51
C SER A 372 -8.85 -14.56 -17.83
N ALA A 373 -8.36 -13.32 -17.73
CA ALA A 373 -9.14 -12.11 -17.61
C ALA A 373 -10.58 -12.32 -17.13
N TYR A 374 -10.86 -11.99 -15.86
CA TYR A 374 -12.15 -11.34 -15.61
C TYR A 374 -12.28 -10.26 -16.68
N PRO A 375 -13.36 -10.24 -17.46
CA PRO A 375 -13.44 -9.36 -18.62
C PRO A 375 -13.09 -7.96 -18.14
N TYR A 376 -11.99 -7.41 -18.63
CA TYR A 376 -11.48 -6.06 -18.35
C TYR A 376 -12.43 -4.98 -18.92
N LYS A 377 -13.69 -5.34 -19.15
CA LYS A 377 -14.73 -4.64 -19.88
C LYS A 377 -15.85 -4.11 -18.98
N ASP A 378 -15.70 -4.09 -17.66
CA ASP A 378 -16.62 -3.34 -16.80
C ASP A 378 -16.12 -1.89 -16.64
N TYR A 379 -16.02 -1.17 -17.77
CA TYR A 379 -15.86 0.29 -17.79
C TYR A 379 -17.20 1.04 -17.88
N THR A 380 -18.33 0.34 -17.94
CA THR A 380 -19.65 0.98 -18.08
C THR A 380 -20.77 0.16 -17.42
N SER A 381 -21.25 0.62 -16.28
CA SER A 381 -22.67 0.68 -15.92
C SER A 381 -22.84 1.52 -14.65
#